data_AF-A0A358DYC7-F1
#
_entry.id   AF-A0A358DYC7-F1
#
_cell.length_a   1.000
_cell.length_b   1.000
_cell.length_c   1.000
_cell.angle_alpha   90.00
_cell.angle_beta   90.00
_cell.angle_gamma   90.00
#
_symmetry.space_group_name_H-M   'P 1'
#
loop_
_entity.id
_entity.type
_entity.pdbx_description
1 polymer ?
#
loop_
_entity_poly.entity_id
_entity_poly.type
_entity_poly.pdbx_seq_one_letter_code
_entity_poly.pdbx_strand_id
1 'polypeptide(L)' 'MALWGGRFESGASSMFKQVNDSLPFDQVMASQDIQGSISWSRALQKAGVLTADEQAQLEGAL' A
#
# COMPACT_ATOMS: atom_id res chain seq x y z
N MET A 1 8.59 -7.32 4.20
CA MET A 1 7.61 -8.02 3.34
C MET A 1 7.61 -7.36 1.98
N ALA A 2 7.61 -8.14 0.89
CA ALA A 2 7.44 -7.61 -0.46
C ALA A 2 5.96 -7.71 -0.84
N LEU A 3 5.41 -6.67 -1.48
CA LEU A 3 4.00 -6.65 -1.94
C LEU A 3 3.72 -7.69 -3.03
N TRP A 4 4.76 -8.12 -3.75
CA TRP A 4 4.70 -9.07 -4.85
C TRP A 4 5.83 -10.08 -4.66
N GLY A 5 5.49 -11.31 -4.32
CA GLY A 5 6.48 -12.34 -3.99
C GLY A 5 6.00 -13.78 -4.09
N GLY A 6 4.68 -14.01 -4.08
CA GLY A 6 4.11 -15.37 -4.10
C GLY A 6 4.44 -16.22 -5.34
N ARG A 7 5.06 -15.63 -6.38
CA ARG A 7 5.46 -16.32 -7.61
C ARG A 7 6.97 -16.61 -7.69
N PHE A 8 7.78 -16.08 -6.78
CA PHE A 8 9.23 -16.25 -6.78
C PHE A 8 9.67 -17.20 -5.67
N GLU A 9 10.61 -18.10 -5.97
CA GLU A 9 11.15 -19.05 -4.99
C GLU A 9 12.07 -18.38 -3.96
N SER A 10 12.66 -17.23 -4.31
CA SER A 10 13.58 -16.49 -3.46
C SER A 10 13.42 -14.98 -3.61
N GLY A 11 14.07 -14.22 -2.73
CA GLY A 11 14.00 -12.76 -2.70
C GLY A 11 14.71 -12.10 -3.88
N ALA A 12 14.35 -10.84 -4.14
CA ALA A 12 15.03 -9.97 -5.10
C ALA A 12 16.53 -9.84 -4.80
N SER A 13 17.35 -9.80 -5.85
CA SER A 13 18.78 -9.48 -5.70
C SER A 13 18.96 -8.04 -5.21
N SER A 14 20.07 -7.77 -4.54
CA SER A 14 20.41 -6.43 -4.04
C SER A 14 20.50 -5.39 -5.16
N MET A 15 21.09 -5.78 -6.29
CA MET A 15 21.18 -4.94 -7.49
C MET A 15 19.80 -4.58 -8.03
N PHE A 16 18.89 -5.57 -8.13
CA PHE A 16 17.55 -5.33 -8.64
C PHE A 16 16.77 -4.37 -7.73
N LYS A 17 16.90 -4.52 -6.40
CA LYS A 17 16.28 -3.61 -5.44
C LYS A 17 16.76 -2.16 -5.62
N GLN A 18 18.07 -1.95 -5.79
CA GLN A 18 18.63 -0.60 -5.96
C GLN A 18 18.12 0.11 -7.22
N VAL A 19 17.88 -0.63 -8.30
CA VAL A 19 17.41 -0.06 -9.56
C VAL A 19 15.88 0.12 -9.57
N ASN A 20 15.14 -0.73 -8.86
CA ASN A 20 13.68 -0.75 -8.88
C ASN A 20 13.04 0.16 -7.81
N ASP A 21 13.70 0.40 -6.68
CA ASP A 21 13.13 1.18 -5.58
C ASP A 21 12.97 2.66 -5.97
N SER A 22 11.73 3.15 -5.97
CA SER A 22 11.37 4.54 -6.24
C SER A 22 11.32 5.44 -5.00
N LEU A 23 11.39 4.83 -3.81
CA LEU A 23 11.32 5.53 -2.52
C LEU A 23 12.22 6.77 -2.39
N PRO A 24 13.47 6.78 -2.90
CA PRO A 24 14.34 7.95 -2.79
C PRO A 24 13.75 9.24 -3.40
N PHE A 25 12.82 9.13 -4.34
CA PHE A 25 12.22 10.29 -5.00
C PHE A 25 10.70 10.37 -4.88
N ASP A 26 9.98 9.25 -4.79
CA ASP A 26 8.51 9.27 -4.71
C ASP A 26 7.95 9.57 -3.32
N GLN A 27 8.79 9.52 -2.26
CA GLN A 27 8.38 9.78 -0.88
C GLN A 27 7.67 11.14 -0.68
N VAL A 28 7.91 12.11 -1.57
CA VAL A 28 7.21 13.41 -1.57
C VAL A 28 5.71 13.28 -1.81
N MET A 29 5.26 12.15 -2.37
CA MET A 29 3.86 11.84 -2.63
C MET A 29 3.16 11.11 -1.48
N ALA A 30 3.83 10.89 -0.35
CA ALA A 30 3.28 10.13 0.78
C ALA A 30 1.93 10.68 1.26
N SER A 31 1.78 12.00 1.33
CA SER A 31 0.50 12.62 1.72
C SER A 31 -0.63 12.34 0.74
N GLN A 32 -0.35 12.31 -0.56
CA GLN A 32 -1.34 11.99 -1.60
C GLN A 32 -1.70 10.51 -1.58
N ASP A 33 -0.72 9.62 -1.34
CA ASP A 33 -0.94 8.19 -1.23
C ASP A 33 -1.81 7.82 -0.02
N ILE A 34 -1.60 8.49 1.13
CA ILE A 34 -2.44 8.35 2.33
C ILE A 34 -3.87 8.82 2.05
N GLN A 35 -4.05 9.99 1.44
CA GLN A 35 -5.38 10.50 1.08
C GLN A 35 -6.10 9.57 0.08
N GLY A 36 -5.37 9.02 -0.88
CA GLY A 36 -5.85 8.01 -1.81
C GLY A 36 -6.27 6.73 -1.08
N SER A 37 -5.46 6.26 -0.12
CA SER A 37 -5.74 5.07 0.69
C SER A 37 -6.98 5.21 1.57
N ILE A 38 -7.21 6.38 2.18
CA ILE A 38 -8.45 6.69 2.91
C ILE A 38 -9.66 6.66 1.96
N SER A 39 -9.54 7.24 0.78
CA SER A 39 -10.63 7.23 -0.21
C SER A 39 -10.93 5.82 -0.70
N TRP A 40 -9.89 5.00 -0.88
CA TRP A 40 -10.00 3.61 -1.28
C TRP A 40 -10.63 2.74 -0.19
N SER A 41 -10.27 2.94 1.08
CA SER A 41 -10.88 2.18 2.19
C SER A 41 -12.40 2.42 2.27
N ARG A 42 -12.85 3.67 2.06
CA ARG A 42 -14.27 4.01 1.96
C ARG A 42 -14.95 3.35 0.74
N ALA A 43 -14.24 3.23 -0.38
CA ALA A 43 -14.75 2.54 -1.57
C ALA A 43 -14.90 1.03 -1.31
N LEU A 44 -13.95 0.40 -0.64
CA LEU A 44 -14.01 -1.01 -0.24
C LEU A 44 -15.16 -1.28 0.74
N GLN A 45 -15.42 -0.36 1.68
CA GLN A 45 -16.59 -0.45 2.56
C GLN A 45 -17.90 -0.40 1.76
N LYS A 46 -18.03 0.51 0.80
CA LYS A 46 -19.21 0.59 -0.08
C LYS A 46 -19.40 -0.67 -0.92
N ALA A 47 -18.30 -1.31 -1.33
CA ALA A 47 -18.33 -2.56 -2.08
C ALA A 47 -18.61 -3.80 -1.19
N GLY A 48 -18.72 -3.64 0.13
CA GLY A 48 -18.94 -4.73 1.07
C GLY A 48 -17.72 -5.60 1.35
N VAL A 49 -16.51 -5.14 0.97
CA VAL A 49 -15.25 -5.83 1.27
C VAL A 49 -14.81 -5.56 2.71
N LEU A 50 -15.10 -4.36 3.21
CA LEU A 50 -14.84 -3.96 4.60
C LEU A 50 -16.17 -3.69 5.31
N THR A 51 -16.22 -4.07 6.59
CA THR A 51 -17.24 -3.57 7.52
C THR A 51 -17.02 -2.08 7.84
N ALA A 52 -18.02 -1.44 8.42
CA ALA A 52 -17.90 -0.05 8.86
C ALA A 52 -16.80 0.12 9.93
N ASP A 53 -16.70 -0.84 10.86
CA ASP A 53 -15.71 -0.81 11.94
C ASP A 53 -14.28 -0.99 11.40
N GLU A 54 -14.06 -1.92 10.47
CA GLU A 54 -12.76 -2.12 9.83
C GLU A 54 -12.33 -0.88 9.02
N GLN A 55 -13.25 -0.26 8.29
CA GLN A 55 -12.97 0.96 7.54
C GLN A 55 -12.61 2.11 8.48
N ALA A 56 -13.37 2.31 9.56
CA ALA A 56 -13.09 3.36 10.54
C ALA A 56 -11.73 3.15 11.23
N GLN A 57 -11.38 1.90 11.55
CA GLN A 57 -10.09 1.57 12.14
C GLN A 57 -8.94 1.84 11.17
N LEU A 58 -9.08 1.50 9.88
CA LEU A 58 -8.07 1.78 8.85
C LEU A 58 -7.88 3.28 8.64
N GLU A 59 -8.97 4.05 8.51
CA GLU A 59 -8.89 5.50 8.33
C GLU A 59 -8.29 6.20 9.56
N GLY A 60 -8.58 5.73 10.78
CA GLY A 60 -7.97 6.30 11.99
C GLY A 60 -6.49 6.01 12.16
N ALA A 61 -5.94 5.02 11.44
CA ALA A 61 -4.53 4.66 11.47
C ALA A 61 -3.69 5.34 10.36
N LEU A 62 -4.35 5.89 9.34
CA LEU A 62 -3.77 6.55 8.17
C LEU A 62 -3.68 8.08 8.39
#